data_AF-A0A3G7U1H7-F1
#
_entry.id   AF-A0A3G7U1H7-F1
#
_cell.length_a   1.000
_cell.length_b   1.000
_cell.length_c   1.000
_cell.angle_alpha   90.00
_cell.angle_beta   90.00
_cell.angle_gamma   90.00
#
_symmetry.space_group_name_H-M   'P 1'
#
loop_
_entity.id
_entity.type
_entity.pdbx_description
1 polymer ?
#
loop_
_entity_poly.entity_id
_entity_poly.type
_entity_poly.pdbx_seq_one_letter_code
_entity_poly.pdbx_strand_id
1 'polypeptide(L)' 'MIRQLNALEDTARRSAQVADEPGKRYFFDYQRLAGDIARIRHGLEGYLTPTRAQPRDPVELSGQYTTEGRKP' A
#
# COMPACT_ATOMS: atom_id res chain seq x y z
N MET A 1 9.15 1.87 -13.92
CA MET A 1 9.01 1.96 -12.46
C MET A 1 7.60 2.39 -12.02
N ILE A 2 7.13 3.63 -12.28
CA ILE A 2 5.76 4.06 -11.88
C ILE A 2 4.66 3.11 -12.37
N ARG A 3 4.73 2.67 -13.63
CA ARG A 3 3.78 1.69 -14.18
C ARG A 3 3.75 0.35 -13.43
N GLN A 4 4.88 -0.08 -12.86
CA GLN A 4 4.95 -1.32 -12.07
C GLN A 4 4.30 -1.11 -10.69
N LEU A 5 4.48 0.07 -10.08
CA LEU A 5 3.78 0.42 -8.84
C LEU A 5 2.27 0.50 -9.04
N ASN A 6 1.79 1.03 -10.18
CA ASN A 6 0.36 1.03 -10.53
C ASN A 6 -0.18 -0.41 -10.62
N ALA A 7 0.50 -1.29 -11.35
CA ALA A 7 0.07 -2.68 -11.49
C ALA A 7 0.05 -3.42 -10.14
N LEU A 8 1.02 -3.13 -9.26
CA LEU A 8 1.08 -3.71 -7.92
C LEU A 8 -0.03 -3.17 -7.01
N GLU A 9 -0.31 -1.86 -7.07
CA GLU A 9 -1.41 -1.21 -6.35
C GLU A 9 -2.76 -1.82 -6.76
N ASP A 10 -2.99 -1.98 -8.07
CA ASP A 10 -4.20 -2.60 -8.62
C ASP A 10 -4.35 -4.06 -8.18
N THR A 11 -3.24 -4.81 -8.18
CA THR A 11 -3.24 -6.20 -7.71
C THR A 11 -3.60 -6.28 -6.24
N ALA A 12 -3.00 -5.43 -5.39
CA ALA A 12 -3.32 -5.38 -3.96
C ALA A 12 -4.79 -5.01 -3.72
N ARG A 13 -5.33 -4.02 -4.46
CA ARG A 13 -6.74 -3.62 -4.36
C ARG A 13 -7.68 -4.76 -4.75
N ARG A 14 -7.38 -5.50 -5.83
CA ARG A 14 -8.16 -6.66 -6.25
C ARG A 14 -8.11 -7.79 -5.22
N SER A 15 -6.92 -8.09 -4.70
CA SER A 15 -6.74 -9.09 -3.65
C SER A 15 -7.56 -8.75 -2.41
N ALA A 16 -7.64 -7.47 -2.01
CA ALA A 16 -8.46 -7.06 -0.87
C ALA A 16 -9.97 -7.32 -1.05
N GLN A 17 -10.47 -7.38 -2.29
CA GLN A 17 -11.88 -7.68 -2.57
C GLN A 17 -12.21 -9.17 -2.46
N VAL A 18 -11.19 -10.03 -2.62
CA VAL A 18 -11.36 -11.49 -2.64
C VAL A 18 -10.72 -12.18 -1.43
N ALA A 19 -9.95 -11.45 -0.64
CA ALA A 19 -9.33 -11.92 0.59
C ALA A 19 -10.36 -11.99 1.72
N ASP A 20 -11.27 -12.95 1.61
CA ASP A 20 -12.07 -13.44 2.73
C ASP A 20 -11.71 -14.92 2.94
N GLU A 21 -10.88 -15.19 3.95
CA GLU A 21 -10.48 -16.54 4.32
C GLU A 21 -11.02 -16.85 5.72
N PRO A 22 -12.27 -17.36 5.82
CA PRO A 22 -12.87 -17.72 7.09
C PRO A 22 -11.99 -18.74 7.83
N GLY A 23 -11.73 -18.48 9.11
CA GLY A 23 -10.96 -19.37 9.99
C GLY A 23 -9.47 -19.09 10.08
N LYS A 24 -8.91 -18.12 9.33
CA LYS A 24 -7.50 -17.72 9.51
C LYS A 24 -7.33 -16.70 10.64
N ARG A 25 -6.44 -17.04 11.58
CA ARG A 25 -6.07 -16.16 12.70
C ARG A 25 -5.25 -14.95 12.27
N TYR A 26 -4.45 -15.09 11.22
CA TYR A 26 -3.64 -14.02 10.65
C TYR A 26 -3.97 -13.90 9.17
N PHE A 27 -4.13 -12.68 8.70
CA PHE A 27 -4.37 -12.39 7.29
C PHE A 27 -3.54 -11.21 6.82
N PHE A 28 -3.36 -11.14 5.52
CA PHE A 28 -2.59 -10.08 4.87
C PHE A 28 -3.49 -8.86 4.64
N ASP A 29 -3.13 -7.72 5.21
CA ASP A 29 -3.82 -6.44 5.08
C ASP A 29 -3.48 -5.79 3.73
N TYR A 30 -4.18 -6.26 2.70
CA TYR A 30 -4.05 -5.76 1.34
C TYR A 30 -4.44 -4.27 1.22
N GLN A 31 -5.34 -3.78 2.08
CA GLN A 31 -5.74 -2.38 2.09
C GLN A 31 -4.59 -1.49 2.55
N ARG A 32 -3.92 -1.88 3.65
CA ARG A 32 -2.72 -1.20 4.14
C ARG A 32 -1.57 -1.24 3.12
N LEU A 33 -1.33 -2.39 2.48
CA LEU A 33 -0.35 -2.50 1.41
C LEU A 33 -0.64 -1.54 0.25
N ALA A 34 -1.90 -1.50 -0.23
CA ALA A 34 -2.28 -0.62 -1.33
C ALA A 34 -2.06 0.86 -0.98
N GLY A 35 -2.34 1.26 0.26
CA GLY A 35 -2.05 2.61 0.76
C GLY A 35 -0.57 2.96 0.76
N ASP A 36 0.29 2.05 1.22
CA ASP A 36 1.74 2.24 1.23
C ASP A 36 2.33 2.31 -0.19
N ILE A 37 1.84 1.49 -1.14
CA ILE A 37 2.26 1.57 -2.55
C ILE A 37 1.87 2.92 -3.17
N ALA A 38 0.64 3.39 -2.93
CA ALA A 38 0.17 4.67 -3.44
C ALA A 38 1.05 5.83 -2.92
N ARG A 39 1.48 5.75 -1.66
CA ARG A 39 2.40 6.73 -1.06
C ARG A 39 3.78 6.73 -1.70
N ILE A 40 4.36 5.54 -1.93
CA ILE A 40 5.65 5.41 -2.63
C ILE A 40 5.54 6.00 -4.04
N ARG A 41 4.46 5.70 -4.75
CA ARG A 41 4.18 6.25 -6.08
C ARG A 41 4.14 7.78 -6.05
N HIS A 42 3.37 8.37 -5.13
CA HIS A 42 3.28 9.82 -4.99
C HIS A 42 4.64 10.47 -4.65
N GLY A 43 5.43 9.85 -3.78
CA GLY A 43 6.77 10.33 -3.45
C GLY A 43 7.71 10.33 -4.67
N LEU A 44 7.69 9.25 -5.45
CA LEU A 44 8.50 9.13 -6.66
C LEU A 44 8.02 10.07 -7.77
N GLU A 45 6.71 10.25 -7.97
CA GLU A 45 6.16 11.26 -8.87
C GLU A 45 6.63 12.66 -8.46
N GLY A 46 6.55 12.99 -7.16
CA GLY A 46 7.05 14.26 -6.63
C GLY A 46 8.54 14.48 -6.88
N TYR A 47 9.35 13.42 -6.76
CA TYR A 47 10.79 13.47 -7.06
C TYR A 47 11.09 13.66 -8.56
N LEU A 48 10.34 12.99 -9.43
CA LEU A 48 10.56 13.02 -10.88
C LEU A 48 9.97 14.27 -11.56
N THR A 49 9.06 14.98 -10.89
CA THR A 49 8.46 16.21 -11.44
C THR A 49 9.38 17.39 -11.12
N PRO A 50 9.79 18.23 -12.10
CA PRO A 50 10.66 19.38 -11.83
C PRO A 50 9.88 20.45 -11.07
N THR A 51 9.82 20.32 -9.75
CA THR A 51 9.29 21.34 -8.84
C THR A 51 10.27 21.46 -7.69
N ARG A 52 10.82 22.66 -7.48
CA ARG A 52 11.67 23.03 -6.34
C ARG A 52 10.86 23.10 -5.03
N ALA A 53 10.04 22.10 -4.74
CA ALA A 53 9.41 21.96 -3.43
C ALA A 53 10.40 21.23 -2.53
N GLN A 54 10.58 21.71 -1.30
CA GLN A 54 11.23 20.90 -0.26
C GLN A 54 10.56 19.52 -0.21
N PRO A 55 11.33 18.44 0.01
CA PRO A 55 10.76 17.11 0.23
C PRO A 55 9.63 17.24 1.25
N ARG A 56 8.40 16.90 0.86
CA ARG A 56 7.29 16.84 1.80
C ARG A 56 7.60 15.72 2.78
N ASP A 57 7.25 15.97 4.04
CA ASP A 57 7.48 15.10 5.19
C ASP A 57 7.31 13.61 4.81
N PRO A 58 8.33 12.75 5.00
CA PRO A 58 8.23 11.35 4.62
C PRO A 58 7.16 10.69 5.48
N VAL A 59 5.96 10.52 4.92
CA VAL A 59 4.88 9.86 5.65
C VAL A 59 5.28 8.40 5.85
N GLU A 60 5.34 7.97 7.11
CA GLU A 60 5.90 6.67 7.51
C GLU A 60 5.10 5.50 6.92
N LEU A 61 5.76 4.65 6.12
CA LEU A 61 5.14 3.42 5.61
C LEU A 61 4.78 2.51 6.78
N SER A 62 3.63 1.88 6.72
CA SER A 62 3.19 0.97 7.78
C SER A 62 4.19 -0.15 8.00
N GLY A 63 4.69 -0.76 6.91
CA GLY A 63 5.69 -1.83 6.93
C GLY A 63 5.23 -3.17 7.53
N GLN A 64 4.17 -3.18 8.34
CA GLN A 64 3.54 -4.35 8.91
C GLN A 64 2.17 -4.58 8.26
N TYR A 65 2.06 -5.64 7.45
CA TYR A 65 0.83 -6.00 6.72
C TYR A 65 0.15 -7.24 7.29
N THR A 66 0.63 -7.81 8.38
CA THR A 66 -0.08 -8.88 9.08
C THR A 66 -1.09 -8.27 10.04
N THR A 67 -2.34 -8.70 9.95
CA THR A 67 -3.38 -8.34 10.91
C THR A 67 -4.02 -9.59 11.51
N GLU A 68 -4.48 -9.48 12.75
CA GLU A 68 -5.15 -10.57 13.45
C GLU A 68 -6.65 -10.55 13.15
N GLY A 69 -7.23 -11.72 12.90
CA GLY A 69 -8.68 -11.93 12.84
C GLY A 69 -9.33 -11.31 14.07
N ARG A 70 -10.35 -10.48 13.89
CA ARG A 70 -11.16 -9.95 15.01
C ARG A 70 -11.58 -11.16 15.85
N LYS A 71 -11.16 -11.21 17.12
CA LYS A 71 -11.70 -12.19 18.07
C LYS A 71 -13.22 -12.05 18.08
N PRO A 72 -13.97 -13.16 17.99
CA PRO A 72 -15.43 -13.12 18.04
C PRO A 72 -15.93 -12.41 19.31
#